data_AF-A0A9W9ZLJ0-F1
#
_entry.id   AF-A0A9W9ZLJ0-F1
#
_cell.length_a   1.000
_cell.length_b   1.000
_cell.length_c   1.000
_cell.angle_alpha   90.00
_cell.angle_beta   90.00
_cell.angle_gamma   90.00
#
_symmetry.space_group_name_H-M   'P 1'
#
loop_
_entity.id
_entity.type
_entity.pdbx_description
1 polymer ?
#
loop_
_entity_poly.entity_id
_entity_poly.type
_entity_poly.pdbx_seq_one_letter_code
_entity_poly.pdbx_strand_id
1 'polypeptide(L)'
;MTSAVYRNAPASFLFSLVNPSGLPPTKIPLIPGKEGNAIHCNSGYGPTFGAGHDLRFGNASNSANSCAVALNNSYQCPTGQNATTFFTGSQTFAISEMEVFGFEK
;
A
#
# COMPACT_ATOMS: atom_id res chain seq x y z
N MET A 1 14.67 -3.17 20.55
CA MET A 1 13.21 -3.15 20.31
C MET A 1 12.91 -1.97 19.41
N THR A 2 12.50 -2.22 18.18
CA THR A 2 12.07 -1.14 17.26
C THR A 2 10.56 -0.99 17.42
N SER A 3 10.11 0.14 17.97
CA SER A 3 8.68 0.40 18.14
C SER A 3 8.04 0.71 16.80
N ALA A 4 6.91 0.06 16.50
CA ALA A 4 6.07 0.41 15.38
C ALA A 4 5.21 1.63 15.71
N VAL A 5 5.16 2.62 14.82
CA VAL A 5 4.34 3.82 14.99
C VAL A 5 3.54 4.08 13.73
N TYR A 6 2.25 4.37 13.89
CA TYR A 6 1.42 4.85 12.78
C TYR A 6 1.50 6.37 12.64
N ARG A 7 1.48 6.86 11.41
CA ARG A 7 1.44 8.29 11.10
C ARG A 7 0.11 8.66 10.45
N ASN A 8 -0.44 9.77 10.93
CA ASN A 8 -1.62 10.41 10.38
C ASN A 8 -1.30 11.05 9.02
N ALA A 9 -2.06 10.71 7.98
CA ALA A 9 -1.92 11.31 6.65
C ALA A 9 -3.30 11.38 5.95
N PRO A 10 -4.16 12.36 6.31
CA PRO A 10 -5.57 12.38 5.91
C PRO A 10 -5.78 12.60 4.41
N ALA A 11 -4.80 13.19 3.72
CA ALA A 11 -4.84 13.37 2.26
C ALA A 11 -4.20 12.22 1.48
N SER A 12 -3.70 11.17 2.16
CA SER A 12 -3.04 10.06 1.48
C SER A 12 -4.03 9.18 0.71
N PHE A 13 -3.54 8.58 -0.37
CA PHE A 13 -4.28 7.62 -1.17
C PHE A 13 -3.28 6.67 -1.83
N LEU A 14 -3.74 5.47 -2.17
CA LEU A 14 -3.03 4.61 -3.10
C LEU A 14 -3.66 4.76 -4.50
N PHE A 15 -2.96 4.32 -5.53
CA PHE A 15 -3.51 4.31 -6.88
C PHE A 15 -2.90 3.19 -7.72
N SER A 16 -3.68 2.71 -8.69
CA SER A 16 -3.20 1.80 -9.74
C SER A 16 -3.33 2.50 -11.09
N LEU A 17 -2.29 2.48 -11.92
CA LEU A 17 -2.38 2.93 -13.32
C LEU A 17 -2.93 1.83 -14.23
N VAL A 18 -2.45 0.60 -14.02
CA VAL A 18 -2.91 -0.63 -14.65
C VAL A 18 -3.19 -1.63 -13.53
N ASN A 19 -4.26 -2.41 -13.67
CA ASN A 19 -4.64 -3.46 -12.72
C ASN A 19 -5.15 -4.70 -13.48
N PRO A 20 -5.05 -5.91 -12.91
CA PRO A 20 -5.51 -7.15 -13.54
C PRO A 20 -7.01 -7.16 -13.85
N SER A 21 -7.80 -6.37 -13.14
CA SER A 21 -9.25 -6.29 -13.33
C SER A 21 -9.67 -5.45 -14.53
N GLY A 22 -8.71 -4.81 -15.22
CA GLY A 22 -8.98 -3.98 -16.40
C GLY A 22 -9.70 -2.66 -16.10
N LEU A 23 -9.76 -2.25 -14.83
CA LEU A 23 -10.31 -0.94 -14.48
C LEU A 23 -9.38 0.18 -14.98
N PRO A 24 -9.91 1.37 -15.32
CA PRO A 24 -9.07 2.54 -15.64
C PRO A 24 -8.18 2.92 -14.44
N PRO A 25 -7.24 3.88 -14.61
CA PRO A 25 -6.46 4.39 -13.49
C PRO A 25 -7.35 4.71 -12.29
N THR A 26 -7.12 4.00 -11.19
CA THR A 26 -8.05 3.92 -10.07
C THR A 26 -7.39 4.48 -8.83
N LYS A 27 -8.05 5.45 -8.20
CA LYS A 27 -7.68 5.99 -6.89
C LYS A 27 -8.31 5.15 -5.79
N ILE A 28 -7.53 4.83 -4.77
CA ILE A 28 -7.90 3.97 -3.63
C ILE A 28 -7.81 4.86 -2.39
N PRO A 29 -8.94 5.39 -1.90
CA PRO A 29 -8.94 6.35 -0.81
C PRO A 29 -8.71 5.66 0.53
N LEU A 30 -8.33 6.46 1.53
CA LEU A 30 -8.46 6.05 2.93
C LEU A 30 -9.93 5.80 3.29
N ILE A 31 -10.17 4.81 4.13
CA ILE A 31 -11.45 4.57 4.79
C ILE A 31 -11.63 5.69 5.84
N PRO A 32 -12.80 6.35 5.91
CA PRO A 32 -13.08 7.35 6.93
C PRO A 32 -12.78 6.85 8.34
N GLY A 33 -12.04 7.63 9.13
CA GLY A 33 -11.63 7.27 10.49
C GLY A 33 -10.35 6.43 10.58
N LYS A 34 -9.69 6.12 9.45
CA LYS A 34 -8.41 5.41 9.38
C LYS A 34 -7.21 6.30 9.04
N GLU A 35 -7.41 7.61 9.02
CA GLU A 35 -6.39 8.60 8.64
C GLU A 35 -5.15 8.50 9.55
N GLY A 36 -5.36 8.21 10.84
CA GLY A 36 -4.32 8.00 11.84
C GLY A 36 -3.45 6.75 11.60
N ASN A 37 -3.90 5.82 10.76
CA ASN A 37 -3.22 4.58 10.42
C ASN A 37 -2.71 4.54 8.97
N ALA A 38 -2.62 5.68 8.30
CA ALA A 38 -2.28 5.76 6.89
C ALA A 38 -0.89 5.21 6.55
N ILE A 39 0.12 5.48 7.40
CA ILE A 39 1.50 5.03 7.17
C ILE A 39 1.98 4.27 8.41
N HIS A 40 2.59 3.12 8.21
CA HIS A 40 3.19 2.32 9.26
C HIS A 40 4.72 2.48 9.24
N CYS A 41 5.28 3.11 10.26
CA CYS A 41 6.70 3.35 10.40
C CYS A 41 7.32 2.33 11.36
N ASN A 42 8.18 1.47 10.85
CA ASN A 42 8.97 0.55 11.66
C ASN A 42 10.28 0.24 10.93
N SER A 43 11.42 0.47 11.60
CA SER A 43 12.75 0.34 11.00
C SER A 43 13.15 -1.09 10.62
N GLY A 44 12.40 -2.10 11.06
CA GLY A 44 12.57 -3.49 10.61
C GLY A 44 11.86 -3.82 9.29
N TYR A 45 11.06 -2.88 8.77
CA TYR A 45 10.30 -3.03 7.53
C TYR A 45 10.64 -1.93 6.53
N GLY A 46 10.33 -2.17 5.26
CA GLY A 46 10.38 -1.15 4.23
C GLY A 46 9.10 -0.31 4.25
N PRO A 47 8.91 0.57 3.24
CA PRO A 47 7.73 1.42 3.17
C PRO A 47 6.44 0.61 3.29
N THR A 48 5.59 1.00 4.24
CA THR A 48 4.35 0.27 4.56
C THR A 48 3.22 1.25 4.80
N PHE A 49 2.09 0.98 4.16
CA PHE A 49 0.90 1.83 4.16
C PHE A 49 -0.29 1.05 4.73
N GLY A 50 -1.09 1.74 5.54
CA GLY A 50 -2.30 1.22 6.17
C GLY A 50 -2.06 0.39 7.44
N ALA A 51 -3.09 0.33 8.29
CA ALA A 51 -3.20 -0.68 9.34
C ALA A 51 -3.15 -2.08 8.73
N GLY A 52 -2.63 -3.07 9.45
CA GLY A 52 -2.56 -4.44 8.94
C GLY A 52 -1.64 -4.63 7.72
N HIS A 53 -0.91 -3.57 7.32
CA HIS A 53 -0.03 -3.54 6.15
C HIS A 53 -0.78 -3.70 4.81
N ASP A 54 -1.79 -2.86 4.57
CA ASP A 54 -2.57 -2.85 3.31
C ASP A 54 -1.68 -2.90 2.06
N LEU A 55 -0.59 -2.14 2.05
CA LEU A 55 0.44 -2.22 1.01
C LEU A 55 1.81 -2.13 1.66
N ARG A 56 2.60 -3.19 1.49
CA ARG A 56 3.92 -3.32 2.09
C ARG A 56 4.96 -3.62 1.04
N PHE A 57 6.07 -2.89 1.15
CA PHE A 57 7.29 -3.16 0.41
C PHE A 57 8.36 -3.65 1.39
N GLY A 58 8.82 -4.89 1.22
CA GLY A 58 9.86 -5.46 2.08
C GLY A 58 11.23 -4.84 1.85
N ASN A 59 12.17 -5.02 2.79
CA ASN A 59 13.54 -4.47 2.69
C ASN A 59 14.30 -5.00 1.46
N ALA A 60 14.03 -6.25 1.07
CA ALA A 60 14.54 -6.88 -0.15
C ALA A 60 13.43 -6.96 -1.19
N SER A 61 12.89 -5.80 -1.60
CA SER A 61 11.67 -5.67 -2.41
C SER A 61 11.71 -6.36 -3.79
N ASN A 62 12.91 -6.65 -4.29
CA ASN A 62 13.14 -7.38 -5.54
C ASN A 62 13.05 -8.91 -5.38
N SER A 63 13.01 -9.42 -4.15
CA SER A 63 12.89 -10.85 -3.87
C SER A 63 11.43 -11.28 -3.97
N ALA A 64 11.20 -12.49 -4.49
CA ALA A 64 9.87 -13.08 -4.50
C ALA A 64 9.27 -13.10 -3.08
N ASN A 65 8.00 -12.71 -2.96
CA ASN A 65 7.26 -12.66 -1.70
C ASN A 65 7.74 -11.66 -0.65
N SER A 66 8.59 -10.70 -1.03
CA SER A 66 9.05 -9.65 -0.12
C SER A 66 8.01 -8.54 0.09
N CYS A 67 7.16 -8.31 -0.90
CA CYS A 67 6.10 -7.31 -0.90
C CYS A 67 4.73 -7.99 -0.84
N ALA A 68 3.77 -7.31 -0.23
CA ALA A 68 2.42 -7.84 -0.06
C ALA A 68 1.35 -6.74 -0.12
N VAL A 69 0.15 -7.13 -0.53
CA VAL A 69 -1.04 -6.29 -0.54
C VAL A 69 -2.23 -7.03 0.08
N ALA A 70 -2.95 -6.36 0.98
CA ALA A 70 -4.18 -6.85 1.58
C ALA A 70 -5.04 -5.66 2.03
N LEU A 71 -5.78 -5.07 1.08
CA LEU A 71 -6.57 -3.86 1.29
C LEU A 71 -7.75 -4.06 2.27
N ASN A 72 -8.48 -2.98 2.54
CA ASN A 72 -9.64 -2.86 3.43
C ASN A 72 -9.35 -2.76 4.93
N ASN A 73 -8.10 -2.57 5.38
CA ASN A 73 -7.84 -2.19 6.78
C ASN A 73 -7.87 -0.66 6.96
N SER A 74 -7.17 0.07 6.08
CA SER A 74 -7.09 1.53 6.06
C SER A 74 -7.39 2.13 4.70
N TYR A 75 -7.08 1.44 3.60
CA TYR A 75 -7.36 1.86 2.23
C TYR A 75 -8.47 0.99 1.63
N GLN A 76 -9.45 1.63 1.02
CA GLN A 76 -10.66 0.98 0.53
C GLN A 76 -10.43 0.33 -0.83
N CYS A 77 -10.48 -1.01 -0.88
CA CYS A 77 -10.48 -1.76 -2.13
C CYS A 77 -11.66 -1.31 -3.02
N PRO A 78 -11.46 -1.14 -4.34
CA PRO A 78 -12.56 -0.81 -5.24
C PRO A 78 -13.70 -1.83 -5.17
N THR A 79 -14.93 -1.34 -5.33
CA THR A 79 -16.13 -2.19 -5.19
C THR A 79 -16.10 -3.34 -6.20
N GLY A 80 -16.42 -4.55 -5.73
CA GLY A 80 -16.40 -5.76 -6.56
C GLY A 80 -15.01 -6.32 -6.84
N GLN A 81 -13.94 -5.74 -6.27
CA GLN A 81 -12.57 -6.21 -6.44
C GLN A 81 -12.08 -6.99 -5.21
N ASN A 82 -11.11 -7.88 -5.43
CA ASN A 82 -10.49 -8.63 -4.36
C ASN A 82 -9.31 -7.84 -3.74
N ALA A 83 -9.38 -7.64 -2.43
CA ALA A 83 -8.43 -6.83 -1.66
C ALA A 83 -6.97 -7.32 -1.72
N THR A 84 -6.73 -8.60 -2.03
CA THR A 84 -5.37 -9.16 -2.11
C THR A 84 -4.86 -9.29 -3.53
N THR A 85 -5.70 -9.22 -4.56
CA THR A 85 -5.25 -9.40 -5.95
C THR A 85 -5.46 -8.17 -6.84
N PHE A 86 -6.15 -7.14 -6.35
CA PHE A 86 -6.48 -5.96 -7.15
C PHE A 86 -5.27 -5.25 -7.79
N PHE A 87 -4.14 -5.14 -7.10
CA PHE A 87 -2.98 -4.43 -7.64
C PHE A 87 -2.17 -5.25 -8.65
N THR A 88 -1.91 -6.52 -8.34
CA THR A 88 -0.85 -7.30 -9.02
C THR A 88 -1.32 -8.67 -9.50
N GLY A 89 -2.54 -9.06 -9.18
CA GLY A 89 -3.09 -10.40 -9.46
C GLY A 89 -2.72 -11.44 -8.41
N SER A 90 -1.89 -11.08 -7.43
CA SER A 90 -1.41 -11.95 -6.35
C SER A 90 -1.25 -11.16 -5.05
N GLN A 91 -1.47 -11.81 -3.90
CA GLN A 91 -1.24 -11.18 -2.60
C GLN A 91 0.22 -10.75 -2.41
N THR A 92 1.15 -11.54 -2.93
CA THR A 92 2.58 -11.30 -2.83
C THR A 92 3.19 -11.04 -4.19
N PHE A 93 4.20 -10.17 -4.21
CA PHE A 93 4.84 -9.75 -5.45
C PHE A 93 6.29 -9.30 -5.21
N ALA A 94 7.03 -9.14 -6.30
CA ALA A 94 8.35 -8.52 -6.32
C ALA A 94 8.26 -7.20 -7.10
N ILE A 95 9.09 -6.24 -6.74
CA ILE A 95 9.21 -4.97 -7.43
C ILE A 95 10.39 -5.04 -8.41
N SER A 96 10.17 -4.62 -9.65
CA SER A 96 11.24 -4.40 -10.62
C SER A 96 11.96 -3.07 -10.41
N GLU A 97 11.20 -2.02 -10.10
CA GLU A 97 11.69 -0.65 -9.97
C GLU A 97 10.84 0.14 -8.95
N MET A 98 11.48 1.04 -8.19
CA MET A 98 10.82 1.95 -7.26
C MET A 98 11.36 3.36 -7.45
N GLU A 99 10.47 4.29 -7.74
CA GLU A 99 10.76 5.72 -7.88
C GLU A 99 10.06 6.51 -6.77
N VAL A 100 10.70 7.56 -6.28
CA VAL A 100 10.15 8.47 -5.27
C VAL A 100 10.19 9.88 -5.81
N PHE A 101 9.02 10.49 -5.95
CA PHE A 101 8.87 11.85 -6.44
C PHE A 101 8.55 12.79 -5.28
N GLY A 102 9.24 13.93 -5.24
CA GLY A 102 8.97 15.03 -4.32
C GLY A 102 8.67 16.30 -5.11
N PHE A 103 7.86 17.18 -4.53
CA PHE A 103 7.65 18.53 -5.05
C PHE A 103 8.43 19.50 -4.16
N GLU A 104 9.21 20.38 -4.77
CA GLU A 104 9.73 21.56 -4.07
C GLU A 104 8.60 22.56 -3.86
N LYS A 105 8.64 23.28 -2.73
CA LYS A 105 7.67 24.32 -2.40
C LYS A 105 8.02 25.64 -3.07
#